data_AF-A0A016UUF3-F1
#
_entry.id   AF-A0A016UUF3-F1
#
_cell.length_a   1.000
_cell.length_b   1.000
_cell.length_c   1.000
_cell.angle_alpha   90.00
_cell.angle_beta   90.00
_cell.angle_gamma   90.00
#
_symmetry.space_group_name_H-M   'P 1'
#
loop_
_entity.id
_entity.type
_entity.pdbx_description
1 polymer ?
#
loop_
_entity_poly.entity_id
_entity_poly.type
_entity_poly.pdbx_seq_one_letter_code
_entity_poly.pdbx_strand_id
1 'polypeptide(L)'
;MVEAAFLFPKHHSKVRGSKIRHRFCNNLILQNLHTLTLFCFQILSLVLRRLPDDRSLLETAKAHEALQSIIDREDRIWQSLCEFHFTPSQIDQRKTSDKTWRKTFFELKKYFGIREVYADLIHICCHCKALFWKTLGHPCLRPGSPSVRVTPQQFVDMLIYL
;
A
#
# COMPACT_ATOMS: atom_id res chain seq x y z
N MET A 1 25.77 -12.19 -15.66
CA MET A 1 26.81 -13.15 -15.24
C MET A 1 27.79 -12.41 -14.36
N VAL A 2 28.06 -13.00 -13.21
CA VAL A 2 28.74 -12.42 -12.06
C VAL A 2 30.24 -12.57 -12.24
N GLU A 3 31.02 -11.52 -12.02
CA GLU A 3 32.33 -11.57 -11.33
C GLU A 3 32.94 -10.17 -11.24
N ALA A 4 33.34 -9.76 -10.04
CA ALA A 4 34.49 -8.89 -9.85
C ALA A 4 35.05 -9.11 -8.45
N ALA A 5 36.21 -9.72 -8.41
CA ALA A 5 37.02 -10.02 -7.24
C ALA A 5 37.46 -8.74 -6.51
N PHE A 6 37.56 -8.82 -5.19
CA PHE A 6 38.51 -8.01 -4.43
C PHE A 6 39.34 -8.92 -3.54
N LEU A 7 40.58 -9.13 -4.01
CA LEU A 7 41.69 -9.74 -3.29
C LEU A 7 42.07 -8.90 -2.07
N PHE A 8 42.29 -9.53 -0.92
CA PHE A 8 43.17 -9.00 0.12
C PHE A 8 44.19 -10.06 0.56
N PRO A 9 45.48 -9.69 0.76
CA PRO A 9 46.57 -10.63 0.93
C PRO A 9 46.63 -11.19 2.35
N LYS A 10 47.12 -12.42 2.46
CA LYS A 10 47.43 -13.10 3.72
C LYS A 10 48.70 -12.50 4.33
N HIS A 11 48.62 -12.00 5.55
CA HIS A 11 49.79 -11.89 6.42
C HIS A 11 49.53 -12.65 7.72
N HIS A 12 50.40 -13.62 7.99
CA HIS A 12 50.42 -14.39 9.22
C HIS A 12 50.72 -13.47 10.41
N SER A 13 49.91 -13.56 11.46
CA SER A 13 50.33 -13.27 12.84
C SER A 13 49.48 -14.10 13.80
N LYS A 14 50.16 -15.06 14.41
CA LYS A 14 49.65 -16.05 15.35
C LYS A 14 49.49 -15.36 16.71
N VAL A 15 48.27 -15.02 17.11
CA VAL A 15 47.97 -14.64 18.50
C VAL A 15 47.05 -15.69 19.10
N ARG A 16 47.63 -16.53 19.96
CA ARG A 16 46.88 -17.37 20.90
C ARG A 16 46.25 -16.44 21.92
N GLY A 17 44.93 -16.46 22.04
CA GLY A 17 44.23 -15.83 23.15
C GLY A 17 42.76 -15.54 22.86
N SER A 18 41.89 -16.13 23.68
CA SER A 18 40.48 -15.72 23.89
C SER A 18 39.43 -16.30 22.93
N LYS A 19 39.11 -17.58 23.13
CA LYS A 19 37.92 -18.28 22.58
C LYS A 19 36.56 -17.76 23.11
N ILE A 20 36.54 -16.60 23.77
CA ILE A 20 35.37 -16.05 24.49
C ILE A 20 34.78 -14.79 23.80
N ARG A 21 35.52 -14.11 22.91
CA ARG A 21 35.04 -12.86 22.27
C ARG A 21 34.16 -13.05 21.04
N HIS A 22 34.18 -14.21 20.39
CA HIS A 22 33.44 -14.43 19.14
C HIS A 22 31.93 -14.72 19.32
N ARG A 23 31.51 -15.14 20.52
CA ARG A 23 30.10 -15.46 20.81
C ARG A 23 29.27 -14.21 21.14
N PHE A 24 29.90 -13.18 21.70
CA PHE A 24 29.23 -11.91 22.06
C PHE A 24 28.99 -11.02 20.84
N CYS A 25 29.95 -10.91 19.91
CA CYS A 25 29.78 -10.10 18.70
C CYS A 25 28.74 -10.68 17.74
N ASN A 26 28.65 -12.01 17.60
CA ASN A 26 27.60 -12.62 16.77
C ASN A 26 26.20 -12.36 17.34
N ASN A 27 26.00 -12.38 18.66
CA ASN A 27 24.70 -12.04 19.25
C ASN A 27 24.35 -10.55 19.08
N LEU A 28 25.30 -9.64 19.24
CA LEU A 28 25.06 -8.20 19.05
C LEU A 28 24.83 -7.84 17.57
N ILE A 29 25.55 -8.44 16.63
CA ILE A 29 25.33 -8.22 15.19
C ILE A 29 24.01 -8.83 14.75
N LEU A 30 23.67 -10.06 15.19
CA LEU A 30 22.38 -10.69 14.90
C LEU A 30 21.21 -9.93 15.54
N GLN A 31 21.38 -9.42 16.76
CA GLN A 31 20.36 -8.59 17.41
C GLN A 31 20.15 -7.27 16.66
N ASN A 32 21.22 -6.59 16.21
CA ASN A 32 21.10 -5.37 15.42
C ASN A 32 20.51 -5.64 14.02
N LEU A 33 20.89 -6.72 13.35
CA LEU A 33 20.31 -7.12 12.05
C LEU A 33 18.84 -7.49 12.20
N HIS A 34 18.47 -8.23 13.24
CA HIS A 34 17.08 -8.58 13.53
C HIS A 34 16.25 -7.34 13.87
N THR A 35 16.81 -6.40 14.64
CA THR A 35 16.13 -5.14 15.00
C THR A 35 15.94 -4.23 13.77
N LEU A 36 16.95 -4.14 12.89
CA LEU A 36 16.85 -3.40 11.62
C LEU A 36 15.86 -4.05 10.67
N THR A 37 15.84 -5.37 10.59
CA THR A 37 14.88 -6.12 9.77
C THR A 37 13.46 -5.89 10.30
N LEU A 38 13.23 -6.04 11.61
CA LEU A 38 11.95 -5.76 12.25
C LEU A 38 11.47 -4.32 12.03
N PHE A 39 12.38 -3.34 12.11
CA PHE A 39 12.07 -1.93 11.83
C PHE A 39 11.61 -1.74 10.37
N CYS A 40 12.32 -2.33 9.41
CA CYS A 40 11.89 -2.31 8.00
C CYS A 40 10.53 -2.97 7.80
N PHE A 41 10.26 -4.11 8.46
CA PHE A 41 8.95 -4.78 8.40
C PHE A 41 7.81 -3.88 8.87
N GLN A 42 8.02 -3.13 9.96
CA GLN A 42 7.01 -2.21 10.50
C GLN A 42 6.76 -1.00 9.59
N ILE A 43 7.81 -0.45 8.98
CA ILE A 43 7.64 0.65 8.00
C ILE A 43 6.91 0.15 6.75
N LEU A 44 7.28 -1.03 6.25
CA LEU A 44 6.59 -1.65 5.11
C LEU A 44 5.11 -1.90 5.42
N SER A 45 4.76 -2.43 6.61
CA SER A 45 3.36 -2.63 6.96
C SER A 45 2.59 -1.32 7.08
N LEU A 46 3.20 -0.26 7.61
CA LEU A 46 2.61 1.08 7.65
C LEU A 46 2.31 1.63 6.25
N VAL A 47 3.22 1.45 5.30
CA VAL A 47 3.02 1.87 3.91
C VAL A 47 1.92 1.04 3.25
N LEU A 48 1.94 -0.29 3.40
CA LEU A 48 0.93 -1.18 2.84
C LEU A 48 -0.49 -0.88 3.38
N ARG A 49 -0.60 -0.49 4.65
CA ARG A 49 -1.87 -0.08 5.26
C ARG A 49 -2.48 1.20 4.69
N ARG A 50 -1.68 2.02 3.98
CA ARG A 50 -2.14 3.25 3.33
C ARG A 50 -2.66 3.01 1.92
N LEU A 51 -2.47 1.81 1.37
CA LEU A 51 -3.00 1.48 0.06
C LEU A 51 -4.54 1.41 0.12
N PRO A 52 -5.25 2.12 -0.77
CA PRO A 52 -6.69 2.22 -0.73
C PRO A 52 -7.40 1.07 -1.45
N ASP A 53 -6.68 0.12 -2.05
CA ASP A 53 -7.30 -0.92 -2.87
C ASP A 53 -6.56 -2.27 -2.77
N ASP A 54 -7.33 -3.35 -2.90
CA ASP A 54 -6.84 -4.72 -2.78
C ASP A 54 -5.95 -5.13 -3.95
N ARG A 55 -6.17 -4.54 -5.13
CA ARG A 55 -5.39 -4.86 -6.33
C ARG A 55 -3.96 -4.38 -6.17
N SER A 56 -3.76 -3.11 -5.81
CA SER A 56 -2.45 -2.53 -5.53
C SER A 56 -1.74 -3.30 -4.41
N LEU A 57 -2.49 -3.70 -3.38
CA LEU A 57 -1.94 -4.50 -2.29
C LEU A 57 -1.41 -5.86 -2.79
N LEU A 58 -2.19 -6.58 -3.60
CA LEU A 58 -1.80 -7.89 -4.16
C LEU A 58 -0.70 -7.79 -5.21
N GLU A 59 -0.68 -6.77 -6.06
CA GLU A 59 0.42 -6.56 -7.01
C GLU A 59 1.72 -6.20 -6.29
N THR A 60 1.65 -5.43 -5.21
CA THR A 60 2.81 -5.14 -4.36
C THR A 60 3.35 -6.41 -3.70
N ALA A 61 2.47 -7.32 -3.29
CA ALA A 61 2.85 -8.61 -2.72
C ALA A 61 3.71 -9.45 -3.69
N LYS A 62 3.36 -9.44 -4.98
CA LYS A 62 4.08 -10.17 -6.02
C LYS A 62 5.46 -9.62 -6.30
N ALA A 63 5.74 -8.36 -5.94
CA ALA A 63 7.03 -7.73 -6.20
C ALA A 63 8.16 -8.33 -5.34
N HIS A 64 7.87 -8.82 -4.13
CA HIS A 64 8.88 -9.38 -3.23
C HIS A 64 8.29 -10.30 -2.15
N GLU A 65 8.97 -11.40 -1.84
CA GLU A 65 8.51 -12.40 -0.85
C GLU A 65 8.29 -11.83 0.56
N ALA A 66 9.11 -10.87 0.98
CA ALA A 66 8.93 -10.17 2.26
C ALA A 66 7.58 -9.43 2.33
N LEU A 67 7.12 -8.83 1.22
CA LEU A 67 5.84 -8.12 1.15
C LEU A 67 4.69 -9.11 1.16
N GLN A 68 4.82 -10.22 0.42
CA GLN A 68 3.88 -11.34 0.45
C GLN A 68 3.70 -11.87 1.89
N SER A 69 4.82 -12.11 2.59
CA SER A 69 4.82 -12.59 3.98
C SER A 69 4.09 -11.64 4.94
N ILE A 70 4.28 -10.32 4.77
CA ILE A 70 3.57 -9.31 5.57
C ILE A 70 2.06 -9.38 5.31
N ILE A 71 1.65 -9.41 4.04
CA ILE A 71 0.23 -9.39 3.64
C ILE A 71 -0.51 -10.66 4.06
N ASP A 72 0.16 -11.81 4.07
CA ASP A 72 -0.43 -13.08 4.47
C ASP A 72 -0.52 -13.25 6.01
N ARG A 73 0.38 -12.63 6.77
CA ARG A 73 0.43 -12.77 8.24
C ARG A 73 -0.26 -11.64 8.99
N GLU A 74 -0.32 -10.45 8.43
CA GLU A 74 -0.80 -9.26 9.13
C GLU A 74 -2.27 -8.94 8.83
N ASP A 75 -3.14 -9.50 9.67
CA ASP A 75 -4.59 -9.26 9.61
C ASP A 75 -4.98 -7.78 9.74
N ARG A 76 -4.15 -6.96 10.40
CA ARG A 76 -4.39 -5.52 10.58
C ARG A 76 -4.44 -4.75 9.27
N ILE A 77 -3.76 -5.23 8.22
CA ILE A 77 -3.80 -4.61 6.90
C ILE A 77 -5.19 -4.75 6.31
N TRP A 78 -5.72 -5.97 6.30
CA TRP A 78 -7.06 -6.26 5.82
C TRP A 78 -8.15 -5.63 6.69
N GLN A 79 -7.95 -5.54 8.01
CA GLN A 79 -8.83 -4.81 8.91
C GLN A 79 -8.91 -3.33 8.54
N SER A 80 -7.77 -2.66 8.39
CA SER A 80 -7.71 -1.25 8.00
C SER A 80 -8.35 -1.02 6.63
N LEU A 81 -8.23 -1.97 5.71
CA LEU A 81 -8.88 -1.92 4.40
C LEU A 81 -10.40 -2.06 4.52
N CYS A 82 -10.89 -2.96 5.38
CA CYS A 82 -12.32 -3.06 5.68
C CYS A 82 -12.87 -1.75 6.27
N GLU A 83 -12.20 -1.20 7.28
CA GLU A 83 -12.60 0.04 7.96
C GLU A 83 -12.59 1.26 7.00
N PHE A 84 -11.75 1.23 5.98
CA PHE A 84 -11.68 2.29 4.97
C PHE A 84 -12.85 2.27 3.99
N HIS A 85 -13.30 1.08 3.56
CA HIS A 85 -14.35 0.94 2.54
C HIS A 85 -15.75 0.74 3.10
N PHE A 86 -15.89 0.17 4.29
CA PHE A 86 -17.17 -0.27 4.83
C PHE A 86 -17.49 0.42 6.16
N THR A 87 -18.77 0.59 6.42
CA THR A 87 -19.26 1.09 7.72
C THR A 87 -19.12 0.01 8.80
N PRO A 88 -18.98 0.39 10.09
CA PRO A 88 -18.90 -0.57 11.19
C PRO A 88 -20.04 -1.58 11.18
N SER A 89 -21.28 -1.14 10.91
CA SER A 89 -22.45 -2.01 10.84
C SER A 89 -22.37 -3.08 9.74
N GLN A 90 -21.77 -2.75 8.58
CA GLN A 90 -21.54 -3.72 7.51
C GLN A 90 -20.48 -4.74 7.90
N ILE A 91 -19.42 -4.30 8.58
CA ILE A 91 -18.33 -5.16 9.07
C ILE A 91 -18.88 -6.14 10.11
N ASP A 92 -19.59 -5.65 11.12
CA ASP A 92 -20.15 -6.47 12.21
C ASP A 92 -21.16 -7.51 11.69
N GLN A 93 -21.88 -7.21 10.61
CA GLN A 93 -22.80 -8.16 9.98
C GLN A 93 -22.09 -9.38 9.36
N ARG A 94 -20.83 -9.24 8.94
CA ARG A 94 -20.10 -10.28 8.20
C ARG A 94 -18.91 -10.86 8.96
N LYS A 95 -18.34 -10.11 9.90
CA LYS A 95 -17.18 -10.54 10.70
C LYS A 95 -17.63 -11.51 11.79
N THR A 96 -17.18 -12.76 11.70
CA THR A 96 -17.28 -13.74 12.80
C THR A 96 -15.91 -13.93 13.45
N SER A 97 -15.86 -14.52 14.66
CA SER A 97 -14.61 -14.83 15.38
C SER A 97 -13.65 -15.72 14.58
N ASP A 98 -14.22 -16.56 13.73
CA ASP A 98 -13.57 -17.68 13.04
C ASP A 98 -13.07 -17.29 11.64
N LYS A 99 -13.52 -16.14 11.10
CA LYS A 99 -13.09 -15.63 9.80
C LYS A 99 -11.91 -14.68 9.93
N THR A 100 -10.91 -14.86 9.06
CA THR A 100 -9.81 -13.90 8.88
C THR A 100 -10.32 -12.60 8.28
N TRP A 101 -9.59 -11.51 8.51
CA TRP A 101 -9.94 -10.20 7.95
C TRP A 101 -9.91 -10.19 6.42
N ARG A 102 -8.94 -10.92 5.83
CA ARG A 102 -8.86 -11.09 4.37
C ARG A 102 -10.12 -11.72 3.78
N LYS A 103 -10.63 -12.82 4.37
CA LYS A 103 -11.88 -13.46 3.91
C LYS A 103 -13.07 -12.52 4.07
N THR A 104 -13.15 -11.84 5.22
CA THR A 104 -14.21 -10.87 5.51
C THR A 104 -14.22 -9.74 4.48
N PHE A 105 -13.05 -9.22 4.09
CA PHE A 105 -12.92 -8.19 3.07
C PHE A 105 -13.50 -8.60 1.72
N PHE A 106 -13.15 -9.80 1.21
CA PHE A 106 -13.66 -10.26 -0.08
C PHE A 106 -15.17 -10.53 -0.07
N GLU A 107 -15.73 -10.98 1.05
CA GLU A 107 -17.18 -11.07 1.21
C GLU A 107 -17.83 -9.69 1.19
N LEU A 108 -17.33 -8.74 1.98
CA LEU A 108 -17.86 -7.38 2.03
C LEU A 108 -17.79 -6.71 0.65
N LYS A 109 -16.66 -6.85 -0.05
CA LYS A 109 -16.48 -6.38 -1.43
C LYS A 109 -17.52 -6.97 -2.38
N LYS A 110 -17.84 -8.27 -2.24
CA LYS A 110 -18.86 -8.94 -3.07
C LYS A 110 -20.28 -8.44 -2.80
N TYR A 111 -20.62 -8.14 -1.55
CA TYR A 111 -21.98 -7.76 -1.16
C TYR A 111 -22.26 -6.26 -1.26
N PHE A 112 -21.30 -5.41 -0.90
CA PHE A 112 -21.49 -3.97 -0.79
C PHE A 112 -20.73 -3.16 -1.85
N GLY A 113 -19.81 -3.79 -2.58
CA GLY A 113 -18.88 -3.07 -3.46
C GLY A 113 -17.81 -2.32 -2.68
N ILE A 114 -16.78 -1.83 -3.37
CA ILE A 114 -15.74 -1.00 -2.75
C ILE A 114 -16.08 0.48 -2.89
N ARG A 115 -15.73 1.26 -1.86
CA ARG A 115 -15.79 2.72 -1.95
C ARG A 115 -14.76 3.20 -2.97
N GLU A 116 -15.23 3.82 -4.04
CA GLU A 116 -14.36 4.49 -5.02
C GLU A 116 -13.91 5.84 -4.45
N VAL A 117 -12.59 5.96 -4.21
CA VAL A 117 -11.97 7.22 -3.83
C VAL A 117 -11.13 7.68 -5.00
N TYR A 118 -11.69 8.60 -5.78
CA TYR A 118 -10.93 9.31 -6.80
C TYR A 118 -10.28 10.55 -6.19
N ALA A 119 -9.17 11.00 -6.79
CA ALA A 119 -8.59 12.30 -6.51
C ALA A 119 -9.60 13.44 -6.81
N ASP A 120 -9.16 14.70 -6.67
CA ASP A 120 -10.02 15.88 -6.85
C ASP A 120 -11.01 15.74 -8.01
N LEU A 121 -12.29 15.98 -7.70
CA LEU A 121 -13.39 15.74 -8.62
C LEU A 121 -13.32 16.73 -9.79
N ILE A 122 -13.16 16.18 -10.99
CA ILE A 122 -13.29 16.93 -12.24
C ILE A 122 -14.77 17.18 -12.52
N HIS A 123 -15.08 18.40 -12.88
CA HIS A 123 -16.40 18.85 -13.28
C HIS A 123 -16.37 19.31 -14.74
N ILE A 124 -17.48 19.13 -15.45
CA ILE A 124 -17.71 19.73 -16.76
C ILE A 124 -18.71 20.87 -16.62
N CYS A 125 -18.36 22.04 -17.14
CA CYS A 125 -19.28 23.18 -17.17
C CYS A 125 -20.38 22.94 -18.21
N CYS A 126 -21.65 23.12 -17.84
CA CYS A 126 -22.76 22.96 -18.78
C CYS A 126 -22.76 24.03 -19.88
N HIS A 127 -22.20 25.21 -19.60
CA HIS A 127 -22.17 26.36 -20.51
C HIS A 127 -21.01 26.29 -21.52
N CYS A 128 -19.75 26.25 -21.05
CA CYS A 128 -18.58 26.29 -21.92
C CYS A 128 -17.95 24.92 -22.20
N LYS A 129 -18.47 23.83 -21.63
CA LYS A 129 -17.95 22.46 -21.75
C LYS A 129 -16.50 22.25 -21.30
N ALA A 130 -15.90 23.25 -20.63
CA ALA A 130 -14.59 23.12 -20.04
C ALA A 130 -14.61 22.11 -18.88
N LEU A 131 -13.59 21.26 -18.84
CA LEU A 131 -13.29 20.39 -17.71
C LEU A 131 -12.39 21.14 -16.72
N PHE A 132 -12.71 21.06 -15.43
CA PHE A 132 -11.98 21.77 -14.39
C PHE A 132 -12.04 21.04 -13.05
N TRP A 133 -11.05 21.28 -12.19
CA TRP A 133 -11.06 20.82 -10.81
C TRP A 133 -11.91 21.75 -9.95
N LYS A 134 -12.87 21.20 -9.21
CA LYS A 134 -13.78 22.01 -8.38
C LYS A 134 -13.04 22.92 -7.39
N THR A 135 -11.89 22.46 -6.88
CA THR A 135 -11.03 23.17 -5.93
C THR A 135 -10.30 24.38 -6.54
N LEU A 136 -9.96 24.31 -7.83
CA LEU A 136 -9.23 25.37 -8.54
C LEU A 136 -10.16 26.37 -9.25
N GLY A 137 -11.46 26.07 -9.31
CA GLY A 137 -12.45 26.90 -9.97
C GLY A 137 -12.44 26.75 -11.49
N HIS A 138 -13.41 27.40 -12.13
CA HIS A 138 -13.59 27.36 -13.59
C HIS A 138 -13.47 28.76 -14.19
N PRO A 139 -12.84 28.91 -15.37
CA PRO A 139 -12.61 30.22 -15.99
C PRO A 139 -13.83 30.77 -16.75
N CYS A 140 -15.05 30.34 -16.43
CA CYS A 140 -16.21 30.79 -17.20
C CYS A 140 -16.55 32.26 -16.89
N LEU A 141 -16.78 33.04 -17.95
CA LEU A 141 -17.21 34.44 -17.87
C LEU A 141 -18.60 34.61 -17.23
N ARG A 142 -19.40 33.53 -17.14
CA ARG A 142 -20.71 33.53 -16.49
C ARG A 142 -20.63 32.94 -15.08
N PRO A 143 -20.68 33.77 -14.02
CA PRO A 143 -20.76 33.26 -12.66
C PRO A 143 -22.06 32.49 -12.45
N GLY A 144 -21.99 31.37 -11.73
CA GLY A 144 -23.15 30.54 -11.41
C GLY A 144 -23.56 29.52 -12.50
N SER A 145 -22.73 29.33 -13.53
CA SER A 145 -22.99 28.28 -14.53
C SER A 145 -23.02 26.89 -13.87
N PRO A 146 -24.07 26.07 -14.11
CA PRO A 146 -24.14 24.74 -13.52
C PRO A 146 -23.00 23.88 -14.07
N SER A 147 -22.49 22.98 -13.22
CA SER A 147 -21.47 22.01 -13.61
C SER A 147 -21.86 20.61 -13.12
N VAL A 148 -21.48 19.60 -13.89
CA VAL A 148 -21.77 18.20 -13.59
C VAL A 148 -20.45 17.50 -13.24
N ARG A 149 -20.48 16.68 -12.19
CA ARG A 149 -19.34 15.83 -11.83
C ARG A 149 -19.11 14.80 -12.94
N VAL A 150 -17.85 14.63 -13.33
CA VAL A 150 -17.44 13.60 -14.29
C VAL A 150 -16.81 12.43 -13.53
N THR A 151 -17.34 11.22 -13.72
CA THR A 151 -16.70 9.99 -13.22
C THR A 151 -15.52 9.61 -14.10
N PRO A 152 -14.52 8.85 -13.61
CA PRO A 152 -13.37 8.47 -14.44
C PRO A 152 -13.75 7.68 -15.68
N GLN A 153 -14.78 6.82 -15.61
CA GLN A 153 -15.28 6.13 -16.79
C GLN A 153 -15.84 7.12 -17.82
N GLN A 154 -16.69 8.06 -17.38
CA GLN A 154 -17.22 9.10 -18.28
C GLN A 154 -16.11 9.98 -18.87
N PHE A 155 -15.04 10.27 -18.11
CA PHE A 155 -13.89 11.00 -18.63
C PHE A 155 -13.16 10.20 -19.72
N VAL A 156 -12.93 8.91 -19.51
CA VAL A 156 -12.34 8.02 -20.53
C VAL A 156 -13.23 7.93 -21.76
N ASP A 157 -14.54 7.76 -21.58
CA ASP A 157 -15.50 7.72 -22.69
C ASP A 157 -15.45 9.03 -23.49
N MET A 158 -15.41 10.19 -22.83
CA MET A 158 -15.25 11.48 -23.51
C MET A 158 -13.98 11.57 -24.37
N LEU A 159 -12.89 10.89 -23.97
CA LEU A 159 -11.64 10.88 -24.74
C LEU A 159 -11.67 9.91 -25.92
N ILE A 160 -12.40 8.80 -25.81
CA ILE A 160 -12.46 7.75 -26.85
C ILE A 160 -13.43 8.15 -27.98
N TYR A 161 -14.46 8.94 -27.68
CA TYR A 161 -15.45 9.42 -28.65
C TYR A 161 -15.14 10.82 -29.23
N LEU A 162 -13.91 11.33 -29.02
CA LEU A 162 -13.35 12.49 -29.70
C LEU A 162 -12.59 12.06 -30.96
#